data_AF-A0A948XYF5-F1
#
_entry.id   AF-A0A948XYF5-F1
#
_cell.length_a   1.000
_cell.length_b   1.000
_cell.length_c   1.000
_cell.angle_alpha   90.00
_cell.angle_beta   90.00
_cell.angle_gamma   90.00
#
_symmetry.space_group_name_H-M   'P 1'
#
loop_
_entity.id
_entity.type
_entity.pdbx_description
1 polymer ?
#
loop_
_entity_poly.entity_id
_entity_poly.type
_entity_poly.pdbx_seq_one_letter_code
_entity_poly.pdbx_strand_id
1 'polypeptide(L)' 'MENSSSLIIINDKNLRGILAPPKLISKKILEDVIDFIELSSSESNKETDKRIAEADRDNSWISFDKVCKLAKETK' A
#
# COMPACT_ATOMS: atom_id res chain seq x y z
N MET A 1 11.16 2.58 24.31
CA MET A 1 12.21 2.32 23.29
C MET A 1 11.51 2.22 21.96
N GLU A 2 11.99 2.99 21.00
CA GLU A 2 11.35 3.33 19.73
C GLU A 2 11.08 2.09 18.85
N ASN A 3 9.82 1.90 18.45
CA ASN A 3 9.43 0.97 17.39
C ASN A 3 9.94 1.53 16.05
N SER A 4 11.20 1.25 15.73
CA SER A 4 11.80 1.55 14.44
C SER A 4 11.19 0.61 13.40
N SER A 5 10.30 1.16 12.57
CA SER A 5 9.65 0.52 11.44
C SER A 5 10.71 -0.12 10.53
N SER A 6 10.82 -1.45 10.56
CA SER A 6 11.91 -2.21 9.93
C SER A 6 11.72 -2.40 8.41
N LEU A 7 11.30 -1.36 7.71
CA LEU A 7 10.97 -1.39 6.30
C LEU A 7 11.94 -0.44 5.60
N ILE A 8 12.86 -0.99 4.81
CA ILE A 8 13.92 -0.24 4.14
C ILE A 8 13.56 -0.13 2.66
N ILE A 9 13.47 1.09 2.15
CA ILE A 9 13.28 1.36 0.72
C ILE A 9 14.65 1.59 0.10
N ILE A 10 15.02 0.77 -0.87
CA ILE A 10 16.19 0.97 -1.73
C ILE A 10 15.71 1.76 -2.95
N ASN A 11 16.36 2.89 -3.21
CA ASN A 11 16.11 3.71 -4.39
C ASN A 11 17.45 4.22 -4.94
N ASP A 12 18.11 3.39 -5.74
CA ASP A 12 19.35 3.72 -6.45
C ASP A 12 19.14 3.65 -7.97
N LYS A 13 20.08 4.20 -8.74
CA LYS A 13 20.05 4.27 -10.21
C LYS A 13 19.89 2.90 -10.87
N ASN A 14 20.35 1.83 -10.23
CA ASN A 14 20.35 0.47 -10.78
C ASN A 14 19.34 -0.47 -10.12
N LEU A 15 18.76 -0.08 -8.98
CA LEU A 15 17.87 -0.95 -8.22
C LEU A 15 16.88 -0.12 -7.39
N ARG A 16 15.60 -0.41 -7.56
CA ARG A 16 14.53 0.06 -6.69
C ARG A 16 13.85 -1.15 -6.06
N GLY A 17 13.69 -1.17 -4.75
CA GLY A 17 13.16 -2.34 -4.05
C GLY A 17 12.90 -2.10 -2.58
N ILE A 18 12.29 -3.08 -1.92
CA ILE A 18 11.92 -3.00 -0.52
C ILE A 18 12.52 -4.19 0.23
N LEU A 19 13.20 -3.91 1.35
CA LEU A 19 13.70 -4.90 2.30
C LEU A 19 12.82 -4.85 3.55
N ALA A 20 12.19 -5.98 3.88
CA ALA A 20 11.36 -6.13 5.06
C ALA A 20 11.56 -7.52 5.69
N PRO A 21 11.52 -7.64 7.03
CA PRO A 21 11.51 -8.93 7.69
C PRO A 21 10.33 -9.79 7.22
N PRO A 22 10.55 -11.08 6.91
CA PRO A 22 9.52 -11.95 6.36
C PRO A 22 8.35 -12.20 7.34
N LYS A 23 8.55 -11.92 8.64
CA LYS A 23 7.49 -11.98 9.66
C LYS A 23 6.56 -10.77 9.64
N LEU A 24 6.96 -9.65 9.04
CA LEU A 24 6.20 -8.40 9.02
C LEU A 24 5.43 -8.20 7.72
N ILE A 25 6.00 -8.68 6.60
CA ILE A 25 5.39 -8.55 5.28
C ILE A 25 5.49 -9.91 4.58
N SER A 26 4.34 -10.47 4.23
CA SER A 26 4.29 -11.69 3.43
C SER A 26 4.82 -11.40 2.02
N LYS A 27 5.38 -12.43 1.35
CA LYS A 27 5.82 -12.34 -0.05
C LYS A 27 4.75 -11.71 -0.95
N LYS A 28 3.49 -12.09 -0.75
CA LYS A 28 2.34 -11.56 -1.50
C LYS A 28 2.17 -10.04 -1.30
N ILE A 29 2.21 -9.57 -0.05
CA ILE A 29 2.08 -8.13 0.23
C ILE A 29 3.27 -7.36 -0.37
N LEU A 30 4.47 -7.93 -0.35
CA LEU A 30 5.64 -7.32 -0.97
C LEU A 30 5.49 -7.19 -2.49
N GLU A 31 4.98 -8.24 -3.14
CA GLU A 31 4.65 -8.23 -4.58
C GLU A 31 3.58 -7.20 -4.89
N ASP A 32 2.49 -7.15 -4.12
CA ASP A 32 1.40 -6.18 -4.28
C ASP A 32 1.92 -4.71 -4.17
N VAL A 33 2.88 -4.45 -3.28
CA VAL A 33 3.49 -3.12 -3.11
C VAL A 33 4.42 -2.77 -4.28
N ILE A 34 5.20 -3.73 -4.78
CA ILE A 34 6.07 -3.52 -5.94
C ILE A 34 5.22 -3.22 -7.18
N ASP A 35 4.18 -4.03 -7.42
CA ASP A 35 3.24 -3.81 -8.52
C ASP A 35 2.60 -2.43 -8.44
N PHE A 36 2.19 -1.99 -7.25
CA PHE A 36 1.67 -0.65 -7.05
C PHE A 36 2.69 0.43 -7.44
N ILE A 37 3.97 0.29 -7.05
CA ILE A 37 5.03 1.27 -7.36
C ILE A 37 5.39 1.27 -8.85
N GLU A 38 5.42 0.10 -9.50
CA GLU A 38 5.79 -0.03 -10.92
C GLU A 38 4.66 0.42 -11.86
N LEU A 39 3.41 0.16 -11.50
CA LEU A 39 2.24 0.51 -12.31
C LEU A 39 1.74 1.94 -12.07
N SER A 40 2.23 2.62 -11.03
CA SER A 40 1.79 3.97 -10.71
C SER A 40 2.50 5.02 -11.56
N SER A 41 1.76 5.60 -12.51
CA SER A 41 2.15 6.84 -13.16
C SER A 41 2.10 8.01 -12.18
N SER A 42 2.84 9.09 -12.47
CA SER A 42 2.79 10.33 -11.68
C SER A 42 1.36 10.88 -11.51
N GLU A 43 0.49 10.61 -12.49
CA GLU A 43 -0.92 10.99 -12.45
C GLU A 43 -1.72 10.08 -11.52
N SER A 44 -1.48 8.76 -11.56
CA SER A 44 -2.12 7.81 -10.64
C SER A 44 -1.72 8.07 -9.18
N ASN A 45 -0.49 8.52 -8.93
CA ASN A 45 -0.05 8.88 -7.58
C ASN A 45 -0.82 10.09 -7.04
N LYS A 46 -0.96 11.15 -7.85
CA LYS A 46 -1.73 12.34 -7.46
C LYS A 46 -3.20 12.03 -7.18
N GLU A 47 -3.81 11.19 -8.02
CA GLU A 47 -5.18 10.75 -7.81
C GLU A 47 -5.32 9.90 -6.53
N THR A 48 -4.34 9.04 -6.25
CA THR A 48 -4.31 8.24 -5.02
C THR A 48 -4.20 9.14 -3.78
N ASP A 49 -3.27 10.08 -3.78
CA ASP A 49 -3.08 11.05 -2.68
C ASP A 49 -4.37 11.85 -2.42
N LYS A 50 -5.04 12.28 -3.50
CA LYS A 50 -6.31 12.99 -3.41
C LYS A 50 -7.39 12.13 -2.73
N ARG A 51 -7.55 10.87 -3.16
CA ARG A 51 -8.55 9.95 -2.60
C ARG A 51 -8.28 9.60 -1.13
N ILE A 52 -7.00 9.43 -0.77
CA ILE A 52 -6.61 9.23 0.63
C ILE A 52 -7.02 10.44 1.47
N ALA A 53 -6.68 11.66 1.01
CA ALA A 53 -7.01 12.89 1.73
C ALA A 53 -8.53 13.13 1.86
N GLU A 54 -9.31 12.76 0.84
CA GLU A 54 -10.78 12.79 0.89
C GLU A 54 -11.32 11.76 1.90
N ALA A 55 -10.81 10.53 1.88
CA ALA A 55 -11.23 9.48 2.80
C ALA A 55 -10.89 9.78 4.27
N ASP A 56 -9.71 10.37 4.52
CA ASP A 56 -9.31 10.85 5.85
C ASP A 56 -10.22 11.97 6.35
N ARG A 57 -10.54 12.94 5.48
CA ARG A 57 -11.41 14.07 5.81
C ARG A 57 -12.82 13.60 6.16
N ASP A 58 -13.35 12.68 5.38
CA ASP A 58 -14.72 12.20 5.52
C ASP A 58 -14.84 11.02 6.50
N ASN A 59 -13.71 10.58 7.07
CA ASN A 59 -13.58 9.39 7.93
C ASN A 59 -14.29 8.15 7.34
N SER A 60 -14.12 7.96 6.03
CA SER A 60 -14.87 6.97 5.24
C SER A 60 -14.12 5.64 5.06
N TRP A 61 -13.01 5.46 5.77
CA TRP A 61 -12.25 4.20 5.76
C TRP A 61 -13.09 3.03 6.25
N ILE A 62 -13.12 1.97 5.45
CA ILE A 62 -13.76 0.71 5.80
C ILE A 62 -12.72 -0.36 6.06
N SER A 63 -12.98 -1.24 7.02
CA SER A 63 -12.09 -2.35 7.33
C SER A 63 -12.01 -3.33 6.16
N PHE A 64 -10.87 -4.01 6.04
CA PHE A 64 -10.65 -5.03 5.03
C PHE A 64 -11.75 -6.11 5.03
N ASP A 65 -12.19 -6.55 6.21
CA ASP A 65 -13.29 -7.53 6.33
C ASP A 65 -14.61 -7.01 5.75
N LYS A 66 -14.89 -5.71 5.92
CA LYS A 66 -16.09 -5.07 5.37
C LYS A 66 -16.01 -4.96 3.85
N VAL A 67 -14.84 -4.61 3.30
CA VAL A 67 -14.57 -4.66 1.85
C VAL A 67 -14.82 -6.06 1.30
N CYS A 68 -14.28 -7.09 1.96
CA CYS A 68 -14.44 -8.49 1.54
C CYS A 68 -15.90 -8.96 1.54
N LYS A 69 -16.72 -8.45 2.47
CA LYS A 69 -18.17 -8.74 2.50
C LYS A 69 -18.90 -8.08 1.33
N LEU A 70 -18.69 -6.78 1.13
CA LEU A 70 -19.32 -6.01 0.04
C LEU A 70 -18.98 -6.59 -1.34
N ALA A 71 -17.73 -7.00 -1.56
CA ALA A 71 -17.30 -7.61 -2.81
C ALA A 71 -17.98 -8.97 -3.12
N LYS A 72 -18.44 -9.69 -2.10
CA LYS A 72 -19.17 -10.96 -2.24
C LYS A 72 -20.67 -10.76 -2.43
N GLU A 73 -21.24 -9.70 -1.86
CA GLU A 73 -22.66 -9.34 -1.97
C GLU A 73 -23.03 -8.72 -3.32
N THR A 74 -22.04 -8.19 -4.05
CA THR A 74 -22.22 -7.57 -5.38
C THR A 74 -22.11 -8.60 -6.53
N LYS A 75 -22.11 -9.91 -6.21
CA LYS A 75 -21.95 -11.03 -7.14
C LYS A 75 -23.19 -11.90 -7.16
#